data_AF-A0A5R9C2K4-F1
#
_entry.id   AF-A0A5R9C2K4-F1
#
_cell.length_a   1.000
_cell.length_b   1.000
_cell.length_c   1.000
_cell.angle_alpha   90.00
_cell.angle_beta   90.00
_cell.angle_gamma   90.00
#
_symmetry.space_group_name_H-M   'P 1'
#
loop_
_entity.id
_entity.type
_entity.pdbx_description
1 polymer ?
#
loop_
_entity_poly.entity_id
_entity_poly.type
_entity_poly.pdbx_seq_one_letter_code
_entity_poly.pdbx_strand_id
1 'polypeptide(L)'
;MKGFLKFLFIMNIVSVLLSILYLVFPIETVYLNGYGLLLIITLTGNIIASVIGSQSIKIDYTYLILSSVGLIAVMLLNTVASLSPTNASSRSVLSIGILFLMMILGAIVTRTPHIKRSTRGPFLSQRLSEKKTNKVIRIILMLLLSIVLLIGAFLAFVMVTGRDVGLVQVVISQYSLFYSLIFLSIAGLLLKISKVKLRSIIGVLISFLGISIFVLFNLPLFTIPSLLKDAETNYTEAFGDEWKTIGEDDSLFMSSPISIPGYFFGVPSTEYNVTEDILFYEGTEGVDEGLELRFDAYTPPVNADQLPGQGSTLIRIHGGGWNSGNKGSENYSQINKYFAAQGYVVFDVQYGLNDQDQFVEFATVPDEIAGDFSIDDMVRHLGIFTTYLADHHEEYSANIDSVFVSGGSAGGHLANAVALGLSSGEYTELLDDRLTVNGIIPIYPANGLAGYQDITGKDELVDPALLVEEDSPPTLVYQGQHDTIVDPRVAENFKAAYLENGNTEIAIIRMPYGEHASDLYFPGFYSQTFIYYMERFMYQYK
;
A
#
# COMPACT_ATOMS: atom_id res chain seq x y z
N MET A 1 7.53 -10.11 36.51
CA MET A 1 8.69 -10.59 35.71
C MET A 1 8.56 -12.06 35.31
N LYS A 2 8.62 -13.05 36.22
CA LYS A 2 8.55 -14.48 35.85
C LYS A 2 7.25 -14.87 35.12
N GLY A 3 6.10 -14.40 35.61
CA GLY A 3 4.80 -14.63 34.97
C GLY A 3 4.74 -14.07 33.55
N PHE A 4 5.21 -12.83 33.38
CA PHE A 4 5.32 -12.15 32.09
C PHE A 4 6.20 -12.92 31.08
N LEU A 5 7.40 -13.36 31.47
CA LEU A 5 8.28 -14.13 30.58
C LEU A 5 7.70 -15.51 30.25
N LYS A 6 7.06 -16.18 31.21
CA LYS A 6 6.37 -17.46 30.95
C LYS A 6 5.20 -17.28 29.98
N PHE A 7 4.42 -16.21 30.13
CA PHE A 7 3.35 -15.86 29.22
C PHE A 7 3.89 -15.64 27.80
N LEU A 8 4.89 -14.78 27.62
CA LEU A 8 5.49 -14.53 26.31
C LEU A 8 6.12 -15.78 25.68
N PHE A 9 6.72 -16.67 26.47
CA PHE A 9 7.24 -17.94 25.96
C PHE A 9 6.12 -18.77 25.31
N ILE A 10 4.97 -18.86 25.97
CA ILE A 10 3.79 -19.55 25.43
C ILE A 10 3.28 -18.82 24.18
N MET A 11 3.22 -17.48 24.22
CA MET A 11 2.75 -16.69 23.07
C MET A 11 3.60 -16.86 21.83
N ASN A 12 4.93 -16.94 21.95
CA ASN A 12 5.78 -17.25 20.79
C ASN A 12 5.48 -18.63 20.18
N ILE A 13 5.27 -19.66 21.02
CA ILE A 13 4.92 -21.00 20.54
C ILE A 13 3.57 -20.97 19.83
N VAL A 14 2.57 -20.34 20.44
CA VAL A 14 1.23 -20.19 19.86
C VAL A 14 1.30 -19.40 18.55
N SER A 15 2.04 -18.30 18.51
CA SER A 15 2.21 -17.49 17.29
C SER A 15 2.86 -18.29 16.16
N VAL A 16 3.86 -19.13 16.43
CA VAL A 16 4.47 -20.03 15.43
C VAL A 16 3.43 -21.01 14.88
N LEU A 17 2.66 -21.66 15.76
CA LEU A 17 1.65 -22.64 15.34
C LEU A 17 0.54 -21.98 14.50
N LEU A 18 0.08 -20.80 14.92
CA LEU A 18 -0.92 -20.03 14.20
C LEU A 18 -0.38 -19.45 12.87
N SER A 19 0.90 -19.09 12.79
CA SER A 19 1.54 -18.73 11.51
C SER A 19 1.53 -19.89 10.52
N ILE A 20 1.84 -21.11 10.98
CA ILE A 20 1.79 -22.30 10.11
C ILE A 20 0.36 -22.52 9.65
N LEU A 21 -0.61 -22.43 10.57
CA LEU A 21 -2.03 -22.58 10.23
C LEU A 21 -2.47 -21.54 9.19
N TYR A 22 -2.15 -20.27 9.39
CA TYR A 22 -2.47 -19.17 8.48
C TYR A 22 -1.87 -19.34 7.08
N LEU A 23 -0.63 -19.85 7.00
CA LEU A 23 0.06 -20.02 5.72
C LEU A 23 -0.41 -21.27 4.95
N VAL A 24 -0.84 -22.32 5.66
CA VAL A 24 -1.25 -23.60 5.07
C VAL A 24 -2.75 -23.60 4.73
N PHE A 25 -3.58 -22.96 5.56
CA PHE A 25 -5.02 -22.90 5.36
C PHE A 25 -5.41 -21.48 4.94
N PRO A 26 -5.84 -21.26 3.69
CA PRO A 26 -6.23 -19.95 3.17
C PRO A 26 -7.61 -19.51 3.70
N ILE A 27 -7.97 -19.88 4.94
CA ILE A 27 -9.26 -19.52 5.51
C ILE A 27 -9.13 -18.13 6.11
N GLU A 28 -9.35 -17.11 5.29
CA GLU A 28 -9.52 -15.75 5.79
C GLU A 28 -10.80 -15.71 6.65
N THR A 29 -10.64 -15.53 7.95
CA THR A 29 -11.76 -15.29 8.87
C THR A 29 -11.42 -14.09 9.72
N VAL A 30 -12.44 -13.35 10.15
CA VAL A 30 -12.30 -12.26 11.13
C VAL A 30 -11.56 -12.72 12.39
N TYR A 31 -11.66 -14.01 12.77
CA TYR A 31 -10.94 -14.60 13.90
C TYR A 31 -9.40 -14.57 13.73
N LEU A 32 -8.88 -14.53 12.50
CA LEU A 32 -7.44 -14.40 12.23
C LEU A 32 -6.89 -13.03 12.60
N ASN A 33 -7.71 -11.97 12.64
CA ASN A 33 -7.25 -10.68 13.16
C ASN A 33 -6.95 -10.75 14.66
N GLY A 34 -7.65 -11.62 15.41
CA GLY A 34 -7.28 -11.95 16.78
C GLY A 34 -5.87 -12.55 16.89
N TYR A 35 -5.50 -13.41 15.94
CA TYR A 35 -4.12 -13.91 15.81
C TYR A 35 -3.13 -12.80 15.41
N GLY A 36 -3.49 -11.92 14.48
CA GLY A 36 -2.65 -10.77 14.11
C GLY A 36 -2.34 -9.86 15.30
N LEU A 37 -3.34 -9.56 16.13
CA LEU A 37 -3.15 -8.81 17.39
C LEU A 37 -2.25 -9.57 18.37
N LEU A 38 -2.43 -10.88 18.51
CA LEU A 38 -1.55 -11.74 19.30
C LEU A 38 -0.09 -11.64 18.80
N LEU A 39 0.13 -11.66 17.48
CA LEU A 39 1.46 -11.53 16.89
C LEU A 39 2.10 -10.19 17.24
N ILE A 40 1.38 -9.07 17.11
CA ILE A 40 1.86 -7.74 17.50
C ILE A 40 2.25 -7.70 18.98
N ILE A 41 1.41 -8.26 19.87
CA ILE A 41 1.68 -8.36 21.30
C ILE A 41 2.93 -9.21 21.57
N THR A 42 3.07 -10.35 20.88
CA THR A 42 4.24 -11.24 21.00
C THR A 42 5.52 -10.53 20.59
N LEU A 43 5.56 -9.89 19.42
CA LEU A 43 6.75 -9.19 18.91
C LEU A 43 7.13 -8.01 19.82
N THR A 44 6.15 -7.19 20.21
CA THR A 44 6.35 -6.07 21.14
C THR A 44 6.88 -6.56 22.49
N GLY A 45 6.26 -7.61 23.04
CA GLY A 45 6.65 -8.21 24.31
C GLY A 45 8.07 -8.77 24.28
N ASN A 46 8.49 -9.39 23.18
CA ASN A 46 9.85 -9.90 23.02
C ASN A 46 10.90 -8.78 22.94
N ILE A 47 10.58 -7.65 22.30
CA ILE A 47 11.46 -6.46 22.31
C ILE A 47 11.63 -5.99 23.76
N ILE A 48 10.53 -5.82 24.50
CA ILE A 48 10.55 -5.39 25.91
C ILE A 48 11.32 -6.40 26.79
N ALA A 49 11.07 -7.69 26.62
CA ALA A 49 11.79 -8.75 27.34
C ALA A 49 13.30 -8.71 27.06
N SER A 50 13.68 -8.49 25.80
CA SER A 50 15.09 -8.32 25.41
C SER A 50 15.71 -7.12 26.12
N VAL A 51 15.02 -5.98 26.20
CA VAL A 51 15.52 -4.77 26.90
C VAL A 51 15.70 -5.02 28.40
N ILE A 52 14.72 -5.67 29.05
CA ILE A 52 14.79 -6.04 30.48
C ILE A 52 15.95 -7.00 30.75
N GLY A 53 16.19 -7.92 29.81
CA GLY A 53 17.31 -8.85 29.79
C GLY A 53 16.90 -10.29 30.00
N SER A 54 17.41 -11.18 29.14
CA SER A 54 17.26 -12.64 29.27
C SER A 54 18.44 -13.29 29.99
N GLN A 55 18.57 -14.61 29.85
CA GLN A 55 19.70 -15.39 30.35
C GLN A 55 21.02 -15.06 29.63
N SER A 56 20.95 -14.55 28.40
CA SER A 56 22.11 -14.28 27.56
C SER A 56 22.02 -12.90 26.92
N ILE A 57 22.94 -12.02 27.32
CA ILE A 57 23.05 -10.68 26.75
C ILE A 57 23.23 -10.72 25.22
N LYS A 58 23.91 -11.75 24.70
CA LYS A 58 24.11 -11.93 23.26
C LYS A 58 22.77 -12.16 22.55
N ILE A 59 21.92 -13.02 23.11
CA ILE A 59 20.60 -13.34 22.52
C ILE A 59 19.72 -12.09 22.53
N ASP A 60 19.75 -11.29 23.59
CA ASP A 60 18.98 -10.03 23.62
C ASP A 60 19.41 -9.06 22.52
N TYR A 61 20.72 -8.89 22.29
CA TYR A 61 21.22 -8.06 21.20
C TYR A 61 20.83 -8.63 19.84
N THR A 62 20.95 -9.95 19.65
CA THR A 62 20.54 -10.61 18.42
C THR A 62 19.06 -10.38 18.14
N TYR A 63 18.18 -10.53 19.13
CA TYR A 63 16.74 -10.31 18.96
C TYR A 63 16.42 -8.86 18.59
N LEU A 64 17.03 -7.90 19.27
CA LEU A 64 16.77 -6.49 18.99
C LEU A 64 17.31 -6.08 17.60
N ILE A 65 18.50 -6.55 17.21
CA ILE A 65 19.05 -6.31 15.87
C ILE A 65 18.16 -6.95 14.79
N LEU A 66 17.74 -8.20 15.01
CA LEU A 66 16.82 -8.89 14.11
C LEU A 66 15.48 -8.15 14.02
N SER A 67 14.97 -7.62 15.12
CA SER A 67 13.70 -6.87 15.11
C SER A 67 13.84 -5.53 14.38
N SER A 68 14.99 -4.84 14.49
CA SER A 68 15.19 -3.57 13.79
C SER A 68 15.48 -3.76 12.30
N VAL A 69 16.38 -4.67 11.93
CA VAL A 69 16.81 -4.86 10.54
C VAL A 69 15.94 -5.87 9.80
N GLY A 70 15.53 -6.94 10.48
CA GLY A 70 14.69 -7.99 9.89
C GLY A 70 13.30 -7.48 9.54
N LEU A 71 12.69 -6.59 10.33
CA LEU A 71 11.40 -6.00 9.97
C LEU A 71 11.49 -5.02 8.79
N ILE A 72 12.62 -4.29 8.64
CA ILE A 72 12.88 -3.53 7.40
C ILE A 72 12.96 -4.48 6.21
N ALA A 73 13.64 -5.61 6.36
CA ALA A 73 13.72 -6.61 5.29
C ALA A 73 12.33 -7.20 4.96
N VAL A 74 11.53 -7.60 5.95
CA VAL A 74 10.16 -8.11 5.74
C VAL A 74 9.30 -7.11 4.98
N MET A 75 9.33 -5.84 5.40
CA MET A 75 8.64 -4.72 4.77
C MET A 75 9.00 -4.63 3.27
N LEU A 76 10.29 -4.47 2.96
CA LEU A 76 10.77 -4.28 1.59
C LEU A 76 10.54 -5.52 0.70
N LEU A 77 10.78 -6.71 1.24
CA LEU A 77 10.62 -7.96 0.51
C LEU A 77 9.17 -8.24 0.14
N ASN A 78 8.21 -7.90 1.00
CA ASN A 78 6.78 -8.01 0.68
C ASN A 78 6.36 -6.95 -0.34
N THR A 79 6.88 -5.72 -0.26
CA THR A 79 6.65 -4.68 -1.28
C THR A 79 7.13 -5.16 -2.64
N VAL A 80 8.39 -5.59 -2.75
CA VAL A 80 8.96 -6.10 -4.01
C VAL A 80 8.18 -7.30 -4.55
N ALA A 81 7.77 -8.22 -3.68
CA ALA A 81 6.95 -9.36 -4.10
C ALA A 81 5.59 -8.93 -4.69
N SER A 82 5.00 -7.86 -4.15
CA SER A 82 3.74 -7.30 -4.65
C SER A 82 3.91 -6.66 -6.03
N LEU A 83 4.96 -5.85 -6.22
CA LEU A 83 5.16 -5.07 -7.44
C LEU A 83 5.50 -5.92 -8.68
N SER A 84 5.97 -7.16 -8.50
CA SER A 84 6.34 -8.04 -9.62
C SER A 84 5.11 -8.56 -10.40
N PRO A 85 4.99 -8.28 -11.71
CA PRO A 85 3.88 -8.77 -12.56
C PRO A 85 3.82 -10.29 -12.69
N THR A 86 4.97 -10.97 -12.59
CA THR A 86 5.11 -12.43 -12.79
C THR A 86 5.10 -13.23 -11.50
N ASN A 87 5.16 -12.57 -10.34
CA ASN A 87 5.10 -13.26 -9.06
C ASN A 87 3.64 -13.49 -8.64
N ALA A 88 3.28 -14.76 -8.46
CA ALA A 88 1.93 -15.19 -8.15
C ALA A 88 1.41 -14.75 -6.76
N SER A 89 2.22 -14.09 -5.92
CA SER A 89 1.78 -13.62 -4.60
C SER A 89 2.61 -12.45 -4.09
N SER A 90 1.99 -11.59 -3.28
CA SER A 90 2.70 -10.58 -2.46
C SER A 90 3.51 -11.19 -1.29
N ARG A 91 3.47 -12.52 -1.10
CA ARG A 91 4.17 -13.23 -0.01
C ARG A 91 5.62 -13.52 -0.40
N SER A 92 6.57 -12.97 0.37
CA SER A 92 7.98 -13.36 0.26
C SER A 92 8.33 -14.52 1.19
N VAL A 93 8.86 -15.62 0.64
CA VAL A 93 9.37 -16.78 1.41
C VAL A 93 10.44 -16.36 2.42
N LEU A 94 11.29 -15.40 2.03
CA LEU A 94 12.34 -14.88 2.91
C LEU A 94 11.74 -14.06 4.07
N SER A 95 10.73 -13.23 3.80
CA SER A 95 9.99 -12.51 4.85
C SER A 95 9.36 -13.46 5.86
N ILE A 96 8.69 -14.51 5.37
CA ILE A 96 8.09 -15.57 6.20
C ILE A 96 9.18 -16.18 7.10
N GLY A 97 10.33 -16.56 6.53
CA GLY A 97 11.46 -17.13 7.28
C GLY A 97 11.98 -16.20 8.38
N ILE A 98 12.08 -14.90 8.11
CA ILE A 98 12.50 -13.90 9.10
C ILE A 98 11.50 -13.81 10.26
N LEU A 99 10.19 -13.79 9.98
CA LEU A 99 9.15 -13.75 11.02
C LEU A 99 9.16 -15.00 11.90
N PHE A 100 9.33 -16.19 11.32
CA PHE A 100 9.51 -17.43 12.08
C PHE A 100 10.75 -17.37 12.96
N LEU A 101 11.88 -16.93 12.40
CA LEU A 101 13.13 -16.77 13.16
C LEU A 101 12.95 -15.80 14.33
N MET A 102 12.22 -14.70 14.13
CA MET A 102 11.88 -13.77 15.21
C MET A 102 11.08 -14.46 16.31
N MET A 103 9.99 -15.17 16.01
CA MET A 103 9.21 -15.84 17.05
C MET A 103 10.01 -16.94 17.78
N ILE A 104 10.84 -17.70 17.06
CA ILE A 104 11.70 -18.74 17.66
C ILE A 104 12.73 -18.11 18.60
N LEU A 105 13.43 -17.05 18.16
CA LEU A 105 14.38 -16.34 19.02
C LEU A 105 13.67 -15.66 20.21
N GLY A 106 12.45 -15.15 20.01
CA GLY A 106 11.60 -14.60 21.06
C GLY A 106 11.27 -15.62 22.14
N ALA A 107 10.94 -16.85 21.76
CA ALA A 107 10.77 -17.96 22.70
C ALA A 107 12.07 -18.23 23.48
N ILE A 108 13.23 -18.18 22.82
CA ILE A 108 14.53 -18.38 23.49
C ILE A 108 14.84 -17.25 24.48
N VAL A 109 14.59 -15.99 24.11
CA VAL A 109 14.73 -14.81 24.99
C VAL A 109 13.87 -14.96 26.24
N THR A 110 12.64 -15.43 26.07
CA THR A 110 11.64 -15.46 27.15
C THR A 110 11.63 -16.74 27.97
N ARG A 111 12.43 -17.75 27.58
CA ARG A 111 12.59 -18.99 28.33
C ARG A 111 13.11 -18.70 29.74
N THR A 112 12.30 -18.98 30.75
CA THR A 112 12.73 -18.87 32.15
C THR A 112 13.75 -19.95 32.50
N PRO A 113 14.92 -19.62 33.08
CA PRO A 113 15.81 -20.63 33.63
C PRO A 113 15.19 -21.22 34.91
N HIS A 114 15.37 -22.53 35.12
CA HIS A 114 15.34 -23.09 36.46
C HIS A 114 16.37 -22.32 37.30
N ILE A 115 15.89 -21.50 38.23
CA ILE A 115 16.75 -20.73 39.13
C ILE A 115 17.51 -21.70 40.03
N LYS A 116 18.78 -21.97 39.71
CA LYS A 116 19.81 -21.93 40.75
C LYS A 116 20.37 -20.51 40.76
N ARG A 117 19.82 -19.70 41.67
CA ARG A 117 20.46 -18.48 42.15
C ARG A 117 21.79 -18.91 42.76
N SER A 118 22.87 -18.89 41.97
CA SER A 118 24.17 -18.67 42.57
C SER A 118 24.13 -17.25 43.13
N THR A 119 24.32 -17.16 44.43
CA THR A 119 24.36 -15.94 45.24
C THR A 119 25.43 -14.97 44.72
N ARG A 120 25.10 -14.12 43.75
CA ARG A 120 25.75 -12.82 43.55
C ARG A 120 24.68 -11.78 43.19
N GLY A 121 24.56 -10.77 44.04
CA GLY A 121 23.64 -9.64 43.89
C GLY A 121 23.94 -8.76 42.66
N PRO A 122 23.14 -7.70 42.47
CA PRO A 122 23.17 -6.88 41.25
C PRO A 122 24.52 -6.16 41.14
N PHE A 123 25.10 -6.15 39.94
CA PHE A 123 26.31 -5.39 39.60
C PHE A 123 27.53 -5.69 40.49
N LEU A 124 28.15 -6.86 40.31
CA LEU A 124 29.62 -6.91 40.49
C LEU A 124 30.25 -6.32 39.23
N SER A 125 30.65 -5.06 39.35
CA SER A 125 31.55 -4.38 38.46
C SER A 125 32.88 -5.13 38.37
N GLN A 126 32.97 -6.11 37.48
CA GLN A 126 34.27 -6.40 36.90
C GLN A 126 34.53 -5.26 35.90
N ARG A 127 35.18 -4.20 36.40
CA ARG A 127 35.95 -3.25 35.58
C ARG A 127 37.05 -4.06 34.89
N LEU A 128 36.68 -4.89 33.91
CA LEU A 128 37.60 -5.22 32.85
C LEU A 128 37.80 -3.91 32.10
N SER A 129 39.03 -3.39 32.14
CA SER A 129 39.44 -2.23 31.36
C SER A 129 38.96 -2.43 29.93
N GLU A 130 37.92 -1.70 29.56
CA GLU A 130 37.39 -1.76 28.22
C GLU A 130 38.47 -1.21 27.30
N LYS A 131 38.89 -2.01 26.31
CA LYS A 131 39.84 -1.54 25.29
C LYS A 131 39.32 -0.23 24.72
N LYS A 132 40.18 0.78 24.61
CA LYS A 132 39.83 2.13 24.10
C LYS A 132 39.02 2.06 22.80
N THR A 133 39.39 1.15 21.89
CA THR A 133 38.70 0.85 20.64
C THR A 133 37.23 0.46 20.83
N ASN A 134 36.91 -0.41 21.81
CA ASN A 134 35.54 -0.85 22.09
C ASN A 134 34.68 0.29 22.66
N LYS A 135 35.28 1.20 23.44
CA LYS A 135 34.61 2.39 23.95
C LYS A 135 34.25 3.36 22.82
N VAL A 136 35.17 3.58 21.88
CA VAL A 136 34.92 4.44 20.70
C VAL A 136 33.82 3.87 19.83
N ILE A 137 33.89 2.57 19.47
CA ILE A 137 32.85 1.89 18.69
C ILE A 137 31.48 2.02 19.37
N ARG A 138 31.41 1.83 20.69
CA ARG A 138 30.16 2.00 21.44
C ARG A 138 29.58 3.40 21.29
N ILE A 139 30.39 4.44 21.43
CA ILE A 139 29.93 5.84 21.34
C ILE A 139 29.41 6.12 19.93
N ILE A 140 30.12 5.65 18.89
CA ILE A 140 29.68 5.79 17.50
C ILE A 140 28.32 5.11 17.28
N LEU A 141 28.16 3.87 17.75
CA LEU A 141 26.89 3.14 17.64
C LEU A 141 25.76 3.85 18.39
N MET A 142 26.02 4.40 19.58
CA MET A 142 25.02 5.17 20.32
C MET A 142 24.59 6.42 19.57
N LEU A 143 25.53 7.14 18.97
CA LEU A 143 25.25 8.33 18.16
C LEU A 143 24.38 7.96 16.95
N LEU A 144 24.77 6.93 16.21
CA LEU A 144 24.03 6.43 15.05
C LEU A 144 22.59 6.04 15.43
N LEU A 145 22.42 5.23 16.48
CA LEU A 145 21.09 4.82 16.94
C LEU A 145 20.25 6.01 17.43
N SER A 146 20.88 7.02 18.04
CA SER A 146 20.18 8.23 18.47
C SER A 146 19.70 9.05 17.26
N ILE A 147 20.52 9.17 16.21
CA ILE A 147 20.14 9.84 14.95
C ILE A 147 18.97 9.10 14.31
N VAL A 148 19.03 7.77 14.21
CA VAL A 148 17.94 6.97 13.62
C VAL A 148 16.66 7.11 14.44
N LEU A 149 16.74 7.18 15.78
CA LEU A 149 15.56 7.41 16.62
C LEU A 149 14.98 8.82 16.46
N LEU A 150 15.81 9.83 16.22
CA LEU A 150 15.36 11.19 15.88
C LEU A 150 14.69 11.25 14.50
N ILE A 151 15.21 10.51 13.51
CA ILE A 151 14.53 10.31 12.22
C ILE A 151 13.16 9.68 12.45
N GLY A 152 13.07 8.63 13.27
CA GLY A 152 11.79 8.02 13.63
C GLY A 152 10.81 8.98 14.30
N ALA A 153 11.30 9.88 15.17
CA ALA A 153 10.48 10.92 15.77
C ALA A 153 9.99 11.95 14.75
N PHE A 154 10.84 12.33 13.79
CA PHE A 154 10.48 13.22 12.70
C PHE A 154 9.43 12.59 11.78
N LEU A 155 9.62 11.34 11.34
CA LEU A 155 8.65 10.62 10.51
C LEU A 155 7.30 10.45 11.23
N ALA A 156 7.31 10.13 12.53
CA ALA A 156 6.07 10.06 13.33
C ALA A 156 5.38 11.42 13.44
N PHE A 157 6.15 12.51 13.57
CA PHE A 157 5.61 13.87 13.57
C PHE A 157 4.96 14.21 12.22
N VAL A 158 5.62 13.90 11.10
CA VAL A 158 5.10 14.11 9.74
C VAL A 158 3.76 13.39 9.56
N MET A 159 3.73 12.07 9.83
CA MET A 159 2.53 11.24 9.70
C MET A 159 1.34 11.80 10.49
N VAL A 160 1.58 12.27 11.71
CA VAL A 160 0.52 12.76 12.61
C VAL A 160 0.06 14.16 12.26
N THR A 161 0.95 15.00 11.72
CA THR A 161 0.64 16.41 11.46
C THR A 161 0.29 16.72 10.01
N GLY A 162 0.49 15.78 9.08
CA GLY A 162 0.26 15.99 7.65
C GLY A 162 1.13 17.13 7.10
N ARG A 163 2.39 17.21 7.57
CA ARG A 163 3.32 18.26 7.12
C ARG A 163 3.95 17.85 5.80
N ASP A 164 3.96 18.79 4.86
CA ASP A 164 4.62 18.60 3.58
C ASP A 164 6.13 18.39 3.75
N VAL A 165 6.59 17.25 3.25
CA VAL A 165 7.99 16.82 3.20
C VAL A 165 8.35 16.29 1.80
N GLY A 166 7.57 16.67 0.78
CA GLY A 166 7.69 16.16 -0.58
C GLY A 166 7.52 14.64 -0.65
N LEU A 167 8.36 13.97 -1.46
CA LEU A 167 8.27 12.53 -1.74
C LEU A 167 8.55 11.63 -0.53
N VAL A 168 9.08 12.16 0.58
CA VAL A 168 9.33 11.35 1.78
C VAL A 168 8.02 10.79 2.36
N GLN A 169 6.88 11.49 2.18
CA GLN A 169 5.58 11.04 2.68
C GLN A 169 5.10 9.72 2.07
N VAL A 170 5.55 9.40 0.85
CA VAL A 170 5.16 8.20 0.07
C VAL A 170 5.64 6.91 0.72
N VAL A 171 6.41 6.95 1.81
CA VAL A 171 6.91 5.74 2.49
C VAL A 171 6.67 5.75 4.00
N ILE A 172 5.71 6.52 4.52
CA ILE A 172 5.52 6.66 5.98
C ILE A 172 4.31 5.84 6.47
N SER A 173 3.09 6.32 6.22
CA SER A 173 1.87 5.84 6.87
C SER A 173 1.54 4.36 6.59
N GLN A 174 1.75 3.86 5.38
CA GLN A 174 1.47 2.48 5.00
C GLN A 174 2.43 1.46 5.62
N TYR A 175 3.60 1.91 6.08
CA TYR A 175 4.61 1.10 6.77
C TYR A 175 4.63 1.33 8.28
N SER A 176 3.72 2.16 8.80
CA SER A 176 3.68 2.62 10.19
C SER A 176 3.78 1.50 11.23
N LEU A 177 3.07 0.38 11.07
CA LEU A 177 3.15 -0.73 12.03
C LEU A 177 4.56 -1.36 12.09
N PHE A 178 5.29 -1.44 10.97
CA PHE A 178 6.69 -1.87 10.99
C PHE A 178 7.56 -0.85 11.72
N TYR A 179 7.41 0.44 11.42
CA TYR A 179 8.16 1.51 12.08
C TYR A 179 7.97 1.51 13.59
N SER A 180 6.75 1.23 14.07
CA SER A 180 6.49 1.14 15.50
C SER A 180 7.42 0.12 16.19
N LEU A 181 7.54 -1.10 15.63
CA LEU A 181 8.35 -2.18 16.17
C LEU A 181 9.86 -1.93 15.97
N ILE A 182 10.24 -1.39 14.81
CA ILE A 182 11.62 -1.07 14.47
C ILE A 182 12.18 -0.03 15.44
N PHE A 183 11.48 1.11 15.61
CA PHE A 183 11.97 2.19 16.48
C PHE A 183 11.90 1.82 17.97
N LEU A 184 10.91 1.01 18.38
CA LEU A 184 10.91 0.43 19.74
C LEU A 184 12.14 -0.44 19.97
N SER A 185 12.53 -1.27 18.99
CA SER A 185 13.73 -2.10 19.07
C SER A 185 15.02 -1.26 19.10
N ILE A 186 15.10 -0.20 18.29
CA ILE A 186 16.25 0.71 18.25
C ILE A 186 16.42 1.45 19.59
N ALA A 187 15.33 1.94 20.19
CA ALA A 187 15.37 2.51 21.53
C ALA A 187 15.87 1.48 22.56
N GLY A 188 15.42 0.23 22.44
CA GLY A 188 15.90 -0.90 23.24
C GLY A 188 17.39 -1.19 23.10
N LEU A 189 17.92 -1.16 21.86
CA LEU A 189 19.35 -1.29 21.57
C LEU A 189 20.13 -0.16 22.21
N LEU A 190 19.67 1.09 22.06
CA LEU A 190 20.34 2.26 22.62
C LEU A 190 20.43 2.19 24.15
N LEU A 191 19.36 1.77 24.83
CA LEU A 191 19.35 1.53 26.28
C LEU A 191 20.39 0.47 26.69
N LYS A 192 20.48 -0.64 25.96
CA LYS A 192 21.44 -1.71 26.28
C LYS A 192 22.88 -1.31 26.03
N ILE A 193 23.17 -0.73 24.86
CA ILE A 193 24.53 -0.34 24.45
C ILE A 193 25.07 0.74 25.38
N SER A 194 24.24 1.70 25.77
CA SER A 194 24.62 2.80 26.66
C SER A 194 24.93 2.35 28.10
N LYS A 195 24.48 1.14 28.50
CA LYS A 195 24.56 0.62 29.88
C LYS A 195 23.95 1.55 30.92
N VAL A 196 23.06 2.44 30.48
CA VAL A 196 22.35 3.38 31.33
C VAL A 196 21.31 2.62 32.14
N LYS A 197 21.15 2.96 33.42
CA LYS A 197 20.10 2.35 34.23
C LYS A 197 18.74 2.82 33.72
N LEU A 198 17.79 1.90 33.53
CA LEU A 198 16.44 2.22 33.04
C LEU A 198 15.74 3.33 33.85
N ARG A 199 16.00 3.39 35.17
CA ARG A 199 15.45 4.40 36.09
C ARG A 199 16.23 5.72 36.16
N SER A 200 17.36 5.84 35.47
CA SER A 200 18.07 7.12 35.40
C SER A 200 17.34 8.07 34.45
N ILE A 201 17.58 9.37 34.58
CA ILE A 201 16.96 10.41 33.73
C ILE A 201 17.13 10.09 32.25
N ILE A 202 18.36 9.78 31.81
CA ILE A 202 18.65 9.43 30.41
C ILE A 202 17.90 8.16 29.98
N GLY A 203 17.86 7.14 30.84
CA GLY A 203 17.14 5.90 30.56
C GLY A 203 15.63 6.12 30.40
N VAL A 204 15.04 6.98 31.24
CA VAL A 204 13.63 7.36 31.17
C VAL A 204 13.35 8.15 29.90
N LEU A 205 14.21 9.11 29.53
CA LEU A 205 14.05 9.89 28.30
C LEU A 205 14.09 9.03 27.03
N ILE A 206 15.06 8.11 26.93
CA ILE A 206 15.16 7.20 25.77
C ILE A 206 13.93 6.28 25.72
N SER A 207 13.50 5.75 26.87
CA SER A 207 12.31 4.89 26.96
C SER A 207 11.05 5.65 26.56
N PHE A 208 10.88 6.88 27.05
CA PHE A 208 9.75 7.74 26.72
C PHE A 208 9.72 8.04 25.22
N LEU A 209 10.84 8.44 24.63
CA LEU A 209 10.92 8.70 23.19
C LEU A 209 10.55 7.45 22.37
N GLY A 210 11.14 6.29 22.69
CA GLY A 210 10.84 5.04 22.01
C GLY A 210 9.37 4.60 22.14
N ILE A 211 8.78 4.75 23.32
CA ILE A 211 7.35 4.43 23.55
C ILE A 211 6.45 5.43 22.82
N SER A 212 6.77 6.73 22.84
CA SER A 212 6.00 7.73 22.11
C SER A 212 6.01 7.45 20.61
N ILE A 213 7.17 7.18 20.02
CA ILE A 213 7.28 6.80 18.60
C ILE A 213 6.46 5.53 18.31
N PHE A 214 6.58 4.50 19.17
CA PHE A 214 5.79 3.28 19.04
C PHE A 214 4.28 3.55 19.04
N VAL A 215 3.79 4.39 19.95
CA VAL A 215 2.36 4.72 20.05
C VAL A 215 1.91 5.52 18.83
N LEU A 216 2.66 6.55 18.41
CA LEU A 216 2.30 7.39 17.28
C LEU A 216 2.19 6.56 15.99
N PHE A 217 3.15 5.68 15.72
CA PHE A 217 3.11 4.80 14.56
C PHE A 217 2.04 3.69 14.63
N ASN A 218 1.40 3.45 15.78
CA ASN A 218 0.23 2.56 15.87
C ASN A 218 -1.10 3.31 15.71
N LEU A 219 -1.11 4.64 15.54
CA LEU A 219 -2.35 5.39 15.35
C LEU A 219 -3.19 4.91 14.16
N PRO A 220 -2.63 4.64 12.96
CA PRO A 220 -3.39 4.05 11.84
C PRO A 220 -4.10 2.74 12.20
N LEU A 221 -3.43 1.85 12.95
CA LEU A 221 -4.02 0.60 13.43
C LEU A 221 -5.20 0.84 14.38
N PHE A 222 -5.09 1.84 15.27
CA PHE A 222 -6.15 2.18 16.22
C PHE A 222 -7.34 2.91 15.56
N THR A 223 -7.15 3.55 14.40
CA THR A 223 -8.22 4.22 13.66
C THR A 223 -9.00 3.30 12.73
N ILE A 224 -8.59 2.05 12.52
CA ILE A 224 -9.28 1.09 11.63
C ILE A 224 -10.80 1.03 11.91
N PRO A 225 -11.31 0.91 13.15
CA PRO A 225 -12.76 0.87 13.37
C PRO A 225 -13.50 2.13 12.88
N SER A 226 -12.89 3.31 12.99
CA SER A 226 -13.48 4.54 12.45
C SER A 226 -13.42 4.55 10.93
N LEU A 227 -12.26 4.21 10.36
CA LEU A 227 -12.08 4.08 8.90
C LEU A 227 -13.16 3.17 8.30
N LEU A 228 -13.34 1.96 8.83
CA LEU A 228 -14.31 1.00 8.30
C LEU A 228 -15.75 1.50 8.43
N LYS A 229 -16.10 2.15 9.54
CA LYS A 229 -17.42 2.74 9.72
C LYS A 229 -17.68 3.86 8.74
N ASP A 230 -16.70 4.76 8.56
CA ASP A 230 -16.82 5.90 7.65
C ASP A 230 -16.87 5.42 6.20
N ALA A 231 -16.07 4.41 5.84
CA ALA A 231 -16.09 3.76 4.54
C ALA A 231 -17.45 3.10 4.25
N GLU A 232 -17.97 2.30 5.18
CA GLU A 232 -19.31 1.67 5.08
C GLU A 232 -20.40 2.73 4.88
N THR A 233 -20.34 3.82 5.66
CA THR A 233 -21.32 4.91 5.58
C THR A 233 -21.26 5.61 4.22
N ASN A 234 -20.07 6.06 3.79
CA ASN A 234 -19.92 6.77 2.51
C ASN A 234 -20.28 5.87 1.31
N TYR A 235 -19.91 4.59 1.36
CA TYR A 235 -20.24 3.64 0.30
C TYR A 235 -21.74 3.40 0.22
N THR A 236 -22.39 3.14 1.37
CA THR A 236 -23.83 2.87 1.44
C THR A 236 -24.66 4.09 1.02
N GLU A 237 -24.24 5.29 1.42
CA GLU A 237 -24.90 6.54 1.01
C GLU A 237 -24.85 6.76 -0.51
N ALA A 238 -23.77 6.35 -1.17
CA ALA A 238 -23.61 6.52 -2.61
C ALA A 238 -24.27 5.40 -3.45
N PHE A 239 -24.16 4.14 -3.01
CA PHE A 239 -24.45 2.97 -3.84
C PHE A 239 -25.54 2.04 -3.27
N GLY A 240 -26.16 2.41 -2.14
CA GLY A 240 -27.17 1.60 -1.47
C GLY A 240 -26.59 0.48 -0.59
N ASP A 241 -27.46 -0.40 -0.07
CA ASP A 241 -27.11 -1.43 0.92
C ASP A 241 -26.84 -2.83 0.30
N GLU A 242 -27.08 -3.02 -1.00
CA GLU A 242 -27.05 -4.35 -1.65
C GLU A 242 -25.65 -4.99 -1.63
N TRP A 243 -24.60 -4.19 -1.61
CA TRP A 243 -23.21 -4.64 -1.52
C TRP A 243 -22.89 -5.47 -0.29
N LYS A 244 -23.63 -5.33 0.80
CA LYS A 244 -23.34 -6.01 2.07
C LYS A 244 -23.39 -7.52 1.96
N THR A 245 -24.21 -8.04 1.05
CA THR A 245 -24.33 -9.47 0.78
C THR A 245 -23.42 -9.97 -0.34
N ILE A 246 -22.74 -9.07 -1.07
CA ILE A 246 -21.83 -9.44 -2.16
C ILE A 246 -20.61 -10.17 -1.59
N GLY A 247 -20.37 -11.37 -2.11
CA GLY A 247 -19.21 -12.20 -1.78
C GLY A 247 -19.29 -12.96 -0.45
N GLU A 248 -20.43 -12.95 0.27
CA GLU A 248 -20.54 -13.67 1.56
C GLU A 248 -20.28 -15.18 1.45
N ASP A 249 -20.68 -15.79 0.32
CA ASP A 249 -20.54 -17.23 0.05
C ASP A 249 -19.47 -17.54 -1.03
N ASP A 250 -18.71 -16.55 -1.49
CA ASP A 250 -17.70 -16.72 -2.53
C ASP A 250 -16.27 -16.57 -1.98
N SER A 251 -15.50 -17.65 -2.02
CA SER A 251 -14.11 -17.68 -1.55
C SER A 251 -13.14 -16.81 -2.34
N LEU A 252 -13.55 -16.28 -3.51
CA LEU A 252 -12.74 -15.37 -4.32
C LEU A 252 -12.79 -13.91 -3.80
N PHE A 253 -13.82 -13.55 -3.04
CA PHE A 253 -13.95 -12.24 -2.43
C PHE A 253 -13.19 -12.15 -1.11
N MET A 254 -12.78 -10.93 -0.74
CA MET A 254 -12.29 -10.69 0.61
C MET A 254 -13.41 -10.89 1.62
N SER A 255 -13.19 -11.82 2.55
CA SER A 255 -14.08 -12.09 3.69
C SER A 255 -14.08 -10.96 4.73
N SER A 256 -13.06 -10.10 4.72
CA SER A 256 -12.86 -9.04 5.70
C SER A 256 -12.07 -7.90 5.05
N PRO A 257 -12.39 -6.62 5.36
CA PRO A 257 -11.67 -5.48 4.79
C PRO A 257 -10.21 -5.38 5.25
N ILE A 258 -9.83 -6.10 6.32
CA ILE A 258 -8.48 -6.10 6.88
C ILE A 258 -8.06 -7.52 7.28
N SER A 259 -6.80 -7.85 6.99
CA SER A 259 -6.02 -8.96 7.53
C SER A 259 -4.72 -8.44 8.17
N ILE A 260 -4.69 -8.38 9.50
CA ILE A 260 -3.49 -8.03 10.27
C ILE A 260 -2.36 -9.05 10.04
N PRO A 261 -2.60 -10.37 9.98
CA PRO A 261 -1.57 -11.32 9.54
C PRO A 261 -1.09 -11.04 8.11
N GLY A 262 -2.00 -10.68 7.20
CA GLY A 262 -1.68 -10.26 5.83
C GLY A 262 -0.66 -9.13 5.78
N TYR A 263 -0.77 -8.15 6.68
CA TYR A 263 0.20 -7.05 6.80
C TYR A 263 1.64 -7.54 7.02
N PHE A 264 1.86 -8.64 7.75
CA PHE A 264 3.20 -9.16 8.01
C PHE A 264 3.65 -10.17 6.96
N PHE A 265 2.75 -11.06 6.54
CA PHE A 265 3.10 -12.22 5.72
C PHE A 265 2.90 -11.99 4.23
N GLY A 266 2.13 -10.97 3.84
CA GLY A 266 1.59 -10.79 2.50
C GLY A 266 0.25 -11.51 2.32
N VAL A 267 -0.46 -11.10 1.28
CA VAL A 267 -1.74 -11.64 0.81
C VAL A 267 -1.48 -12.56 -0.41
N PRO A 268 -2.04 -13.78 -0.43
CA PRO A 268 -1.90 -14.66 -1.60
C PRO A 268 -2.62 -14.04 -2.80
N SER A 269 -2.08 -14.17 -4.00
CA SER A 269 -2.90 -14.10 -5.21
C SER A 269 -3.29 -15.53 -5.58
N THR A 270 -4.46 -15.70 -6.16
CA THR A 270 -4.83 -16.93 -6.87
C THR A 270 -4.25 -16.89 -8.29
N GLU A 271 -4.51 -17.94 -9.09
CA GLU A 271 -3.96 -18.05 -10.45
C GLU A 271 -4.53 -16.97 -11.39
N TYR A 272 -3.68 -16.48 -12.31
CA TYR A 272 -3.99 -15.53 -13.38
C TYR A 272 -3.00 -15.75 -14.53
N ASN A 273 -3.31 -15.23 -15.72
CA ASN A 273 -2.41 -15.16 -16.85
C ASN A 273 -1.97 -13.71 -17.09
N VAL A 274 -0.73 -13.50 -17.52
CA VAL A 274 -0.23 -12.17 -17.92
C VAL A 274 0.54 -12.26 -19.23
N THR A 275 0.27 -11.33 -20.14
CA THR A 275 1.08 -11.08 -21.34
C THR A 275 1.57 -9.65 -21.28
N GLU A 276 2.89 -9.47 -21.20
CA GLU A 276 3.54 -8.16 -21.03
C GLU A 276 3.96 -7.57 -22.39
N ASP A 277 4.06 -6.24 -22.45
CA ASP A 277 4.68 -5.46 -23.54
C ASP A 277 4.00 -5.59 -24.92
N ILE A 278 2.68 -5.62 -24.95
CA ILE A 278 1.90 -5.65 -26.20
C ILE A 278 1.87 -4.24 -26.80
N LEU A 279 2.50 -4.06 -27.97
CA LEU A 279 2.47 -2.81 -28.75
C LEU A 279 1.06 -2.57 -29.31
N PHE A 280 0.48 -1.41 -29.01
CA PHE A 280 -0.81 -0.98 -29.56
C PHE A 280 -0.71 0.29 -30.41
N TYR A 281 0.35 1.09 -30.26
CA TYR A 281 0.52 2.33 -31.01
C TYR A 281 1.99 2.65 -31.29
N GLU A 282 2.27 3.01 -32.55
CA GLU A 282 3.54 3.55 -33.01
C GLU A 282 3.27 4.88 -33.73
N GLY A 283 3.74 5.97 -33.14
CA GLY A 283 3.64 7.32 -33.71
C GLY A 283 4.75 7.55 -34.73
N THR A 284 4.37 7.95 -35.94
CA THR A 284 5.30 8.07 -37.08
C THR A 284 5.45 9.50 -37.60
N GLU A 285 4.68 10.44 -37.07
CA GLU A 285 4.67 11.84 -37.49
C GLU A 285 4.18 12.77 -36.38
N GLY A 286 4.44 14.07 -36.54
CA GLY A 286 3.93 15.09 -35.64
C GLY A 286 4.58 15.04 -34.26
N VAL A 287 3.79 15.36 -33.22
CA VAL A 287 4.24 15.32 -31.82
C VAL A 287 4.51 13.90 -31.31
N ASP A 288 3.99 12.88 -32.01
CA ASP A 288 4.15 11.47 -31.65
C ASP A 288 5.29 10.79 -32.43
N GLU A 289 6.10 11.50 -33.23
CA GLU A 289 7.16 10.86 -34.01
C GLU A 289 8.15 10.11 -33.11
N GLY A 290 8.19 8.78 -33.25
CA GLY A 290 9.04 7.89 -32.44
C GLY A 290 8.38 7.41 -31.13
N LEU A 291 7.13 7.78 -30.88
CA LEU A 291 6.36 7.30 -29.72
C LEU A 291 5.96 5.84 -29.92
N GLU A 292 6.22 5.00 -28.93
CA GLU A 292 5.77 3.61 -28.91
C GLU A 292 5.03 3.29 -27.61
N LEU A 293 3.73 3.03 -27.68
CA LEU A 293 2.92 2.71 -26.51
C LEU A 293 2.53 1.24 -26.44
N ARG A 294 2.65 0.68 -25.23
CA ARG A 294 2.37 -0.72 -24.92
C ARG A 294 1.41 -0.87 -23.76
N PHE A 295 0.84 -2.05 -23.63
CA PHE A 295 0.07 -2.44 -22.46
C PHE A 295 0.43 -3.86 -22.00
N ASP A 296 0.07 -4.18 -20.77
CA ASP A 296 0.08 -5.55 -20.24
C ASP A 296 -1.37 -6.03 -20.09
N ALA A 297 -1.64 -7.25 -20.54
CA ALA A 297 -2.95 -7.89 -20.40
C ALA A 297 -2.91 -8.95 -19.29
N TYR A 298 -3.75 -8.79 -18.27
CA TYR A 298 -3.97 -9.79 -17.23
C TYR A 298 -5.36 -10.42 -17.43
N THR A 299 -5.39 -11.73 -17.66
CA THR A 299 -6.62 -12.47 -17.95
C THR A 299 -6.84 -13.59 -16.93
N PRO A 300 -8.11 -14.01 -16.70
CA PRO A 300 -8.38 -15.10 -15.79
C PRO A 300 -7.76 -16.43 -16.26
N PRO A 301 -7.42 -17.34 -15.33
CA PRO A 301 -6.80 -18.62 -15.65
C PRO A 301 -7.77 -19.63 -16.28
N VAL A 302 -9.08 -19.37 -16.14
CA VAL A 302 -10.19 -20.19 -16.63
C VAL A 302 -11.24 -19.28 -17.28
N ASN A 303 -12.29 -19.87 -17.85
CA ASN A 303 -13.38 -19.11 -18.47
C ASN A 303 -13.97 -18.06 -17.51
N ALA A 304 -13.93 -16.80 -17.93
CA ALA A 304 -14.33 -15.66 -17.11
C ALA A 304 -15.80 -15.73 -16.68
N ASP A 305 -16.68 -16.29 -17.51
CA ASP A 305 -18.13 -16.46 -17.23
C ASP A 305 -18.45 -17.21 -15.93
N GLN A 306 -17.51 -18.01 -15.43
CA GLN A 306 -17.67 -18.79 -14.20
C GLN A 306 -17.16 -18.08 -12.96
N LEU A 307 -16.56 -16.91 -13.14
CA LEU A 307 -15.92 -16.13 -12.09
C LEU A 307 -16.69 -14.83 -11.83
N PRO A 308 -16.50 -14.19 -10.67
CA PRO A 308 -17.20 -12.96 -10.31
C PRO A 308 -17.18 -11.86 -11.37
N GLY A 309 -16.05 -11.62 -12.02
CA GLY A 309 -15.87 -10.54 -12.98
C GLY A 309 -16.54 -10.77 -14.34
N GLN A 310 -16.84 -12.02 -14.73
CA GLN A 310 -17.53 -12.34 -15.99
C GLN A 310 -16.97 -11.65 -17.24
N GLY A 311 -15.65 -11.47 -17.30
CA GLY A 311 -14.98 -10.84 -18.44
C GLY A 311 -15.04 -9.32 -18.45
N SER A 312 -15.68 -8.70 -17.45
CA SER A 312 -15.71 -7.24 -17.30
C SER A 312 -14.31 -6.65 -17.33
N THR A 313 -14.18 -5.53 -18.03
CA THR A 313 -12.89 -4.97 -18.37
C THR A 313 -12.47 -3.93 -17.33
N LEU A 314 -11.21 -3.96 -16.92
CA LEU A 314 -10.60 -2.95 -16.06
C LEU A 314 -9.40 -2.32 -16.77
N ILE A 315 -9.49 -1.04 -17.12
CA ILE A 315 -8.39 -0.26 -17.68
C ILE A 315 -7.66 0.42 -16.53
N ARG A 316 -6.34 0.17 -16.42
CA ARG A 316 -5.45 0.68 -15.38
C ARG A 316 -4.46 1.66 -15.98
N ILE A 317 -4.44 2.88 -15.44
CA ILE A 317 -3.61 3.99 -15.91
C ILE A 317 -2.65 4.39 -14.80
N HIS A 318 -1.35 4.35 -15.08
CA HIS A 318 -0.32 4.59 -14.08
C HIS A 318 -0.21 6.07 -13.68
N GLY A 319 0.19 6.30 -12.44
CA GLY A 319 0.56 7.64 -11.95
C GLY A 319 1.94 8.07 -12.42
N GLY A 320 2.47 9.11 -11.76
CA GLY A 320 3.81 9.64 -12.02
C GLY A 320 3.84 11.09 -12.50
N GLY A 321 2.84 11.89 -12.12
CA GLY A 321 2.85 13.33 -12.39
C GLY A 321 2.83 13.70 -13.88
N TRP A 322 2.29 12.83 -14.74
CA TRP A 322 2.23 12.98 -16.22
C TRP A 322 3.58 13.02 -16.94
N ASN A 323 4.70 12.91 -16.22
CA ASN A 323 6.07 13.00 -16.74
C ASN A 323 6.97 11.86 -16.24
N SER A 324 6.41 10.85 -15.57
CA SER A 324 7.08 9.63 -15.16
C SER A 324 6.06 8.51 -14.96
N GLY A 325 6.53 7.32 -14.61
CA GLY A 325 5.69 6.16 -14.40
C GLY A 325 5.70 5.19 -15.57
N ASN A 326 5.20 3.98 -15.33
CA ASN A 326 5.03 2.95 -16.34
C ASN A 326 3.97 1.93 -15.91
N LYS A 327 3.54 1.08 -16.84
CA LYS A 327 2.74 -0.12 -16.56
C LYS A 327 3.52 -1.14 -15.72
N GLY A 328 2.83 -2.14 -15.19
CA GLY A 328 3.39 -3.24 -14.44
C GLY A 328 3.77 -2.84 -13.02
N SER A 329 5.06 -2.80 -12.71
CA SER A 329 5.52 -2.59 -11.32
C SER A 329 5.21 -1.19 -10.79
N GLU A 330 5.23 -0.18 -11.65
CA GLU A 330 4.98 1.21 -11.28
C GLU A 330 3.47 1.55 -11.20
N ASN A 331 2.60 0.67 -11.70
CA ASN A 331 1.14 0.76 -11.58
C ASN A 331 0.52 -0.25 -10.58
N TYR A 332 1.33 -0.75 -9.65
CA TYR A 332 0.92 -1.66 -8.59
C TYR A 332 0.27 -2.96 -9.11
N SER A 333 1.00 -3.70 -9.95
CA SER A 333 0.57 -4.96 -10.60
C SER A 333 -0.20 -5.96 -9.73
N GLN A 334 0.00 -5.96 -8.41
CA GLN A 334 -0.74 -6.79 -7.48
C GLN A 334 -2.27 -6.56 -7.50
N ILE A 335 -2.72 -5.33 -7.76
CA ILE A 335 -4.14 -5.02 -7.95
C ILE A 335 -4.65 -5.71 -9.23
N ASN A 336 -3.90 -5.59 -10.33
CA ASN A 336 -4.26 -6.19 -11.62
C ASN A 336 -4.36 -7.72 -11.51
N LYS A 337 -3.37 -8.35 -10.85
CA LYS A 337 -3.35 -9.80 -10.58
C LYS A 337 -4.57 -10.24 -9.76
N TYR A 338 -4.94 -9.45 -8.75
CA TYR A 338 -6.06 -9.75 -7.87
C TYR A 338 -7.40 -9.77 -8.62
N PHE A 339 -7.66 -8.75 -9.46
CA PHE A 339 -8.89 -8.68 -10.25
C PHE A 339 -8.91 -9.69 -11.41
N ALA A 340 -7.78 -9.94 -12.06
CA ALA A 340 -7.70 -11.00 -13.08
C ALA A 340 -8.05 -12.38 -12.51
N ALA A 341 -7.59 -12.67 -11.29
CA ALA A 341 -7.94 -13.86 -10.55
C ALA A 341 -9.45 -13.99 -10.23
N GLN A 342 -10.17 -12.88 -10.15
CA GLN A 342 -11.62 -12.83 -9.94
C GLN A 342 -12.44 -12.87 -11.24
N GLY A 343 -11.81 -12.97 -12.42
CA GLY A 343 -12.55 -13.04 -13.69
C GLY A 343 -12.70 -11.72 -14.43
N TYR A 344 -12.02 -10.66 -13.99
CA TYR A 344 -11.94 -9.42 -14.76
C TYR A 344 -10.82 -9.53 -15.81
N VAL A 345 -10.96 -8.83 -16.93
CA VAL A 345 -9.86 -8.68 -17.90
C VAL A 345 -9.22 -7.32 -17.66
N VAL A 346 -7.97 -7.31 -17.20
CA VAL A 346 -7.29 -6.08 -16.79
C VAL A 346 -6.24 -5.69 -17.82
N PHE A 347 -6.30 -4.44 -18.28
CA PHE A 347 -5.31 -3.85 -19.17
C PHE A 347 -4.55 -2.75 -18.43
N ASP A 348 -3.23 -2.89 -18.31
CA ASP A 348 -2.34 -1.90 -17.70
C ASP A 348 -1.61 -1.13 -18.80
N VAL A 349 -2.01 0.13 -19.02
CA VAL A 349 -1.82 0.84 -20.30
C VAL A 349 -0.82 1.99 -20.14
N GLN A 350 0.12 2.10 -21.08
CA GLN A 350 0.99 3.28 -21.20
C GLN A 350 0.28 4.43 -21.92
N TYR A 351 0.69 5.64 -21.56
CA TYR A 351 0.41 6.87 -22.29
C TYR A 351 1.72 7.65 -22.44
N GLY A 352 1.79 8.52 -23.45
CA GLY A 352 2.94 9.40 -23.63
C GLY A 352 3.14 10.32 -22.41
N LEU A 353 4.38 10.53 -22.02
CA LEU A 353 4.79 11.30 -20.84
C LEU A 353 5.39 12.64 -21.26
N ASN A 354 4.99 13.70 -20.57
CA ASN A 354 5.55 15.02 -20.79
C ASN A 354 7.04 15.02 -20.41
N ASP A 355 7.90 15.55 -21.29
CA ASP A 355 9.35 15.59 -21.10
C ASP A 355 9.86 16.90 -20.45
N GLN A 356 8.97 17.85 -20.19
CA GLN A 356 9.26 19.10 -19.47
C GLN A 356 9.17 18.89 -17.95
N ASP A 357 10.09 19.53 -17.22
CA ASP A 357 10.14 19.62 -15.75
C ASP A 357 9.67 18.36 -14.98
N GLN A 358 10.56 17.38 -14.83
CA GLN A 358 10.23 16.10 -14.17
C GLN A 358 9.78 16.27 -12.71
N PHE A 359 8.59 15.73 -12.39
CA PHE A 359 8.02 15.66 -11.04
C PHE A 359 8.95 14.95 -10.05
N VAL A 360 9.67 13.94 -10.55
CA VAL A 360 10.76 13.26 -9.86
C VAL A 360 12.04 13.48 -10.66
N GLU A 361 12.88 14.41 -10.22
CA GLU A 361 14.14 14.84 -10.88
C GLU A 361 15.13 13.70 -11.20
N PHE A 362 14.94 12.50 -10.64
CA PHE A 362 15.79 11.33 -10.85
C PHE A 362 15.09 10.17 -11.56
N ALA A 363 13.84 10.35 -12.04
CA ALA A 363 13.13 9.31 -12.77
C ALA A 363 13.63 9.24 -14.21
N THR A 364 14.21 8.10 -14.59
CA THR A 364 14.49 7.82 -16.00
C THR A 364 13.20 7.48 -16.71
N VAL A 365 12.80 8.33 -17.65
CA VAL A 365 11.70 8.06 -18.58
C VAL A 365 12.31 7.52 -19.88
N PRO A 366 11.84 6.39 -20.41
CA PRO A 366 12.28 5.90 -21.71
C PRO A 366 11.99 6.92 -22.82
N ASP A 367 12.96 7.11 -23.72
CA ASP A 367 12.84 8.08 -24.84
C ASP A 367 11.65 7.71 -25.75
N GLU A 368 11.29 6.42 -25.82
CA GLU A 368 10.21 5.92 -26.67
C GLU A 368 8.80 6.25 -26.15
N ILE A 369 8.68 6.77 -24.92
CA ILE A 369 7.39 7.20 -24.34
C ILE A 369 7.37 8.67 -23.90
N ALA A 370 8.46 9.41 -24.12
CA ALA A 370 8.60 10.80 -23.68
C ALA A 370 8.45 11.79 -24.85
N GLY A 371 7.83 12.94 -24.60
CA GLY A 371 7.70 14.04 -25.56
C GLY A 371 6.98 15.25 -24.98
N ASP A 372 6.78 16.31 -25.75
CA ASP A 372 6.05 17.52 -25.30
C ASP A 372 4.53 17.31 -25.37
N PHE A 373 4.04 16.32 -24.62
CA PHE A 373 2.64 15.91 -24.65
C PHE A 373 1.78 16.74 -23.72
N SER A 374 0.68 17.27 -24.24
CA SER A 374 -0.39 17.91 -23.48
C SER A 374 -1.33 16.88 -22.84
N ILE A 375 -2.25 17.31 -21.98
CA ILE A 375 -3.33 16.44 -21.49
C ILE A 375 -4.20 15.91 -22.64
N ASP A 376 -4.47 16.74 -23.67
CA ASP A 376 -5.19 16.31 -24.87
C ASP A 376 -4.48 15.15 -25.58
N ASP A 377 -3.14 15.21 -25.70
CA ASP A 377 -2.34 14.13 -26.28
C ASP A 377 -2.41 12.87 -25.44
N MET A 378 -2.30 12.98 -24.11
CA MET A 378 -2.39 11.83 -23.21
C MET A 378 -3.77 11.16 -23.25
N VAL A 379 -4.85 11.95 -23.30
CA VAL A 379 -6.22 11.44 -23.46
C VAL A 379 -6.38 10.80 -24.84
N ARG A 380 -5.82 11.40 -25.90
CA ARG A 380 -5.81 10.82 -27.26
C ARG A 380 -5.03 9.50 -27.31
N HIS A 381 -3.89 9.38 -26.64
CA HIS A 381 -3.13 8.12 -26.53
C HIS A 381 -3.95 6.99 -25.90
N LEU A 382 -4.64 7.30 -24.80
CA LEU A 382 -5.55 6.37 -24.14
C LEU A 382 -6.77 6.07 -25.02
N GLY A 383 -7.22 7.05 -25.80
CA GLY A 383 -8.25 6.91 -26.82
C GLY A 383 -7.88 5.92 -27.93
N ILE A 384 -6.64 5.98 -28.43
CA ILE A 384 -6.11 5.00 -29.38
C ILE A 384 -6.16 3.59 -28.77
N PHE A 385 -5.86 3.45 -27.47
CA PHE A 385 -6.03 2.17 -26.77
C PHE A 385 -7.51 1.73 -26.70
N THR A 386 -8.46 2.64 -26.46
CA THR A 386 -9.89 2.28 -26.47
C THR A 386 -10.34 1.74 -27.82
N THR A 387 -9.86 2.32 -28.93
CA THR A 387 -10.11 1.80 -30.28
C THR A 387 -9.48 0.43 -30.50
N TYR A 388 -8.21 0.26 -30.10
CA TYR A 388 -7.54 -1.03 -30.15
C TYR A 388 -8.34 -2.09 -29.38
N LEU A 389 -8.78 -1.76 -28.16
CA LEU A 389 -9.57 -2.68 -27.35
C LEU A 389 -10.89 -3.03 -28.04
N ALA A 390 -11.61 -2.05 -28.59
CA ALA A 390 -12.87 -2.30 -29.29
C ALA A 390 -12.70 -3.20 -30.54
N ASP A 391 -11.54 -3.18 -31.19
CA ASP A 391 -11.22 -4.03 -32.34
C ASP A 391 -10.73 -5.44 -31.95
N HIS A 392 -10.16 -5.58 -30.75
CA HIS A 392 -9.45 -6.80 -30.31
C HIS A 392 -10.05 -7.47 -29.06
N HIS A 393 -11.14 -6.97 -28.48
CA HIS A 393 -11.65 -7.44 -27.18
C HIS A 393 -11.98 -8.94 -27.17
N GLU A 394 -12.46 -9.52 -28.28
CA GLU A 394 -12.75 -10.95 -28.40
C GLU A 394 -11.51 -11.82 -28.17
N GLU A 395 -10.31 -11.35 -28.55
CA GLU A 395 -9.04 -12.07 -28.36
C GLU A 395 -8.71 -12.27 -26.87
N TYR A 396 -9.13 -11.33 -26.04
CA TYR A 396 -8.92 -11.35 -24.59
C TYR A 396 -10.14 -11.87 -23.83
N SER A 397 -11.25 -12.15 -24.52
CA SER A 397 -12.57 -12.38 -23.89
C SER A 397 -12.97 -11.22 -22.97
N ALA A 398 -12.63 -9.99 -23.37
CA ALA A 398 -12.94 -8.76 -22.66
C ALA A 398 -14.37 -8.31 -23.03
N ASN A 399 -15.18 -8.07 -22.00
CA ASN A 399 -16.49 -7.46 -22.15
C ASN A 399 -16.33 -5.94 -22.20
N ILE A 400 -16.53 -5.35 -23.38
CA ILE A 400 -16.50 -3.91 -23.61
C ILE A 400 -17.84 -3.22 -23.32
N ASP A 401 -18.90 -3.99 -23.06
CA ASP A 401 -20.18 -3.47 -22.54
C ASP A 401 -20.15 -3.31 -21.00
N SER A 402 -19.04 -3.68 -20.36
CA SER A 402 -18.79 -3.44 -18.93
C SER A 402 -17.33 -3.03 -18.68
N VAL A 403 -17.06 -1.72 -18.71
CA VAL A 403 -15.71 -1.16 -18.54
C VAL A 403 -15.58 -0.35 -17.26
N PHE A 404 -14.55 -0.64 -16.48
CA PHE A 404 -14.10 0.15 -15.36
C PHE A 404 -12.77 0.84 -15.69
N VAL A 405 -12.60 2.09 -15.28
CA VAL A 405 -11.33 2.82 -15.48
C VAL A 405 -10.76 3.24 -14.14
N SER A 406 -9.48 2.97 -13.91
CA SER A 406 -8.82 3.21 -12.63
C SER A 406 -7.40 3.72 -12.82
N GLY A 407 -6.95 4.59 -11.92
CA GLY A 407 -5.56 5.05 -11.92
C GLY A 407 -5.21 5.81 -10.65
N GLY A 408 -3.91 5.97 -10.40
CA GLY A 408 -3.40 6.70 -9.23
C GLY A 408 -2.83 8.08 -9.59
N SER A 409 -3.07 9.10 -8.78
CA SER A 409 -2.49 10.44 -8.95
C SER A 409 -2.78 11.03 -10.34
N ALA A 410 -1.77 11.32 -11.14
CA ALA A 410 -1.90 11.71 -12.56
C ALA A 410 -2.70 10.70 -13.40
N GLY A 411 -2.53 9.40 -13.17
CA GLY A 411 -3.33 8.35 -13.82
C GLY A 411 -4.77 8.31 -13.31
N GLY A 412 -5.01 8.73 -12.06
CA GLY A 412 -6.37 8.89 -11.53
C GLY A 412 -7.09 10.09 -12.14
N HIS A 413 -6.34 11.15 -12.46
CA HIS A 413 -6.82 12.25 -13.27
C HIS A 413 -7.21 11.78 -14.69
N LEU A 414 -6.29 11.11 -15.39
CA LEU A 414 -6.56 10.60 -16.74
C LEU A 414 -7.69 9.54 -16.77
N ALA A 415 -7.82 8.73 -15.71
CA ALA A 415 -8.94 7.81 -15.56
C ALA A 415 -10.28 8.53 -15.54
N ASN A 416 -10.39 9.64 -14.80
CA ASN A 416 -11.60 10.48 -14.80
C ASN A 416 -11.85 11.11 -16.18
N ALA A 417 -10.80 11.67 -16.80
CA ALA A 417 -10.91 12.33 -18.11
C ALA A 417 -11.39 11.36 -19.21
N VAL A 418 -10.81 10.17 -19.28
CA VAL A 418 -11.20 9.14 -20.27
C VAL A 418 -12.59 8.61 -19.99
N ALA A 419 -12.91 8.27 -18.75
CA ALA A 419 -14.21 7.69 -18.41
C ALA A 419 -15.37 8.67 -18.64
N LEU A 420 -15.22 9.92 -18.20
CA LEU A 420 -16.25 10.96 -18.40
C LEU A 420 -16.31 11.44 -19.85
N GLY A 421 -15.16 11.46 -20.55
CA GLY A 421 -15.11 11.75 -21.98
C GLY A 421 -15.84 10.69 -22.81
N LEU A 422 -15.71 9.40 -22.46
CA LEU A 422 -16.49 8.32 -23.07
C LEU A 422 -17.98 8.45 -22.76
N SER A 423 -18.35 8.66 -21.49
CA SER A 423 -19.76 8.65 -21.08
C SER A 423 -20.56 9.86 -21.58
N SER A 424 -19.93 11.04 -21.69
CA SER A 424 -20.59 12.25 -22.21
C SER A 424 -20.91 12.18 -23.70
N GLY A 425 -20.19 11.35 -24.47
CA GLY A 425 -20.34 11.28 -25.93
C GLY A 425 -19.83 12.51 -26.69
N GLU A 426 -19.18 13.47 -26.02
CA GLU A 426 -18.63 14.68 -26.66
C GLU A 426 -17.21 14.48 -27.21
N TYR A 427 -16.52 13.38 -26.84
CA TYR A 427 -15.13 13.07 -27.21
C TYR A 427 -14.99 11.86 -28.12
N THR A 428 -16.01 11.51 -28.92
CA THR A 428 -15.98 10.35 -29.83
C THR A 428 -14.89 10.40 -30.91
N GLU A 429 -14.34 11.59 -31.18
CA GLU A 429 -13.19 11.77 -32.09
C GLU A 429 -11.86 11.36 -31.43
N LEU A 430 -11.81 11.26 -30.10
CA LEU A 430 -10.65 10.83 -29.34
C LEU A 430 -10.84 9.45 -28.74
N LEU A 431 -12.04 9.13 -28.26
CA LEU A 431 -12.35 7.96 -27.44
C LEU A 431 -13.40 7.10 -28.15
N ASP A 432 -13.23 5.77 -28.14
CA ASP A 432 -14.08 4.85 -28.89
C ASP A 432 -15.41 4.56 -28.15
N ASP A 433 -16.52 5.02 -28.72
CA ASP A 433 -17.86 4.96 -28.14
C ASP A 433 -18.49 3.56 -28.12
N ARG A 434 -17.80 2.54 -28.65
CA ARG A 434 -18.21 1.13 -28.50
C ARG A 434 -18.02 0.61 -27.07
N LEU A 435 -17.23 1.29 -26.24
CA LEU A 435 -17.02 0.92 -24.84
C LEU A 435 -18.11 1.54 -23.95
N THR A 436 -18.73 0.72 -23.11
CA THR A 436 -19.65 1.20 -22.06
C THR A 436 -18.92 1.30 -20.73
N VAL A 437 -18.86 2.51 -20.17
CA VAL A 437 -18.22 2.76 -18.87
C VAL A 437 -19.22 2.55 -17.73
N ASN A 438 -18.92 1.59 -16.87
CA ASN A 438 -19.78 1.18 -15.75
C ASN A 438 -19.30 1.73 -14.40
N GLY A 439 -18.05 2.19 -14.31
CA GLY A 439 -17.58 2.87 -13.12
C GLY A 439 -16.15 3.40 -13.19
N ILE A 440 -15.89 4.41 -12.37
CA ILE A 440 -14.59 5.09 -12.27
C ILE A 440 -14.00 4.85 -10.89
N ILE A 441 -12.71 4.51 -10.83
CA ILE A 441 -12.02 4.17 -9.59
C ILE A 441 -10.73 4.99 -9.48
N PRO A 442 -10.83 6.31 -9.27
CA PRO A 442 -9.67 7.17 -9.13
C PRO A 442 -9.04 7.05 -7.73
N ILE A 443 -7.72 6.95 -7.69
CA ILE A 443 -6.94 6.85 -6.46
C ILE A 443 -6.15 8.15 -6.30
N TYR A 444 -6.51 8.96 -5.29
CA TYR A 444 -5.99 10.32 -5.03
C TYR A 444 -5.83 11.16 -6.32
N PRO A 445 -6.90 11.36 -7.11
CA PRO A 445 -6.80 11.91 -8.46
C PRO A 445 -6.27 13.34 -8.48
N ALA A 446 -5.30 13.62 -9.35
CA ALA A 446 -4.69 14.94 -9.49
C ALA A 446 -5.48 15.89 -10.42
N ASN A 447 -6.81 15.88 -10.35
CA ASN A 447 -7.70 16.69 -11.18
C ASN A 447 -7.37 18.18 -11.05
N GLY A 448 -7.28 18.89 -12.18
CA GLY A 448 -7.01 20.33 -12.23
C GLY A 448 -5.59 20.72 -11.84
N LEU A 449 -4.66 19.76 -11.63
CA LEU A 449 -3.31 20.03 -11.16
C LEU A 449 -2.23 20.02 -12.26
N ALA A 450 -2.55 19.58 -13.48
CA ALA A 450 -1.57 19.49 -14.58
C ALA A 450 -0.90 20.84 -14.89
N GLY A 451 -1.65 21.95 -14.82
CA GLY A 451 -1.13 23.30 -15.05
C GLY A 451 -0.10 23.78 -14.01
N TYR A 452 -0.01 23.16 -12.82
CA TYR A 452 1.09 23.45 -11.88
C TYR A 452 2.43 22.87 -12.32
N GLN A 453 2.42 21.97 -13.31
CA GLN A 453 3.61 21.43 -13.98
C GLN A 453 3.76 21.98 -15.40
N ASP A 454 3.09 23.10 -15.72
CA ASP A 454 3.09 23.74 -17.04
C ASP A 454 2.60 22.82 -18.19
N ILE A 455 1.88 21.74 -17.86
CA ILE A 455 1.25 20.85 -18.84
C ILE A 455 -0.11 21.44 -19.21
N THR A 456 -0.27 21.74 -20.50
CA THR A 456 -1.48 22.36 -21.05
C THR A 456 -2.52 21.33 -21.48
N GLY A 457 -3.74 21.79 -21.71
CA GLY A 457 -4.82 21.03 -22.32
C GLY A 457 -6.14 21.79 -22.29
N LYS A 458 -7.20 21.22 -22.85
CA LYS A 458 -8.57 21.72 -22.67
C LYS A 458 -8.95 21.72 -21.20
N ASP A 459 -9.63 22.77 -20.76
CA ASP A 459 -9.97 23.00 -19.35
C ASP A 459 -10.69 21.78 -18.74
N GLU A 460 -11.63 21.20 -19.48
CA GLU A 460 -12.43 20.06 -19.03
C GLU A 460 -11.70 18.71 -19.07
N LEU A 461 -10.65 18.57 -19.89
CA LEU A 461 -9.76 17.40 -19.84
C LEU A 461 -8.70 17.56 -18.73
N VAL A 462 -8.32 18.79 -18.39
CA VAL A 462 -7.39 19.12 -17.29
C VAL A 462 -8.07 19.04 -15.93
N ASP A 463 -9.34 19.43 -15.84
CA ASP A 463 -10.18 19.25 -14.66
C ASP A 463 -11.49 18.52 -15.03
N PRO A 464 -11.48 17.18 -14.99
CA PRO A 464 -12.63 16.35 -15.35
C PRO A 464 -13.88 16.58 -14.47
N ALA A 465 -13.79 17.36 -13.39
CA ALA A 465 -14.99 17.80 -12.68
C ALA A 465 -15.95 18.60 -13.59
N LEU A 466 -15.44 19.22 -14.64
CA LEU A 466 -16.22 19.95 -15.65
C LEU A 466 -16.97 19.05 -16.63
N LEU A 467 -16.64 17.76 -16.68
CA LEU A 467 -17.29 16.75 -17.53
C LEU A 467 -18.38 15.95 -16.80
N VAL A 468 -18.65 16.28 -15.53
CA VAL A 468 -19.64 15.56 -14.73
C VAL A 468 -21.05 15.97 -15.14
N GLU A 469 -21.88 14.98 -15.42
CA GLU A 469 -23.27 15.08 -15.86
C GLU A 469 -24.19 14.24 -14.94
N GLU A 470 -25.51 14.40 -15.09
CA GLU A 470 -26.51 13.71 -14.24
C GLU A 470 -26.40 12.17 -14.35
N ASP A 471 -26.03 11.66 -15.53
CA ASP A 471 -25.87 10.25 -15.87
C ASP A 471 -24.42 9.78 -15.94
N SER A 472 -23.47 10.58 -15.40
CA SER A 472 -22.07 10.15 -15.28
C SER A 472 -21.93 8.82 -14.51
N PRO A 473 -20.95 7.96 -14.88
CA PRO A 473 -20.79 6.66 -14.26
C PRO A 473 -20.53 6.75 -12.74
N PRO A 474 -20.99 5.74 -11.97
CA PRO A 474 -20.67 5.62 -10.55
C PRO A 474 -19.17 5.71 -10.27
N THR A 475 -18.78 6.34 -9.16
CA THR A 475 -17.36 6.63 -8.88
C THR A 475 -16.95 6.28 -7.45
N LEU A 476 -15.93 5.42 -7.31
CA LEU A 476 -15.32 5.05 -6.02
C LEU A 476 -13.91 5.64 -5.87
N VAL A 477 -13.77 6.65 -5.02
CA VAL A 477 -12.52 7.40 -4.82
C VAL A 477 -11.74 6.88 -3.60
N TYR A 478 -10.43 6.65 -3.74
CA TYR A 478 -9.49 6.52 -2.62
C TYR A 478 -8.86 7.89 -2.31
N GLN A 479 -8.80 8.31 -1.04
CA GLN A 479 -8.08 9.54 -0.67
C GLN A 479 -7.38 9.42 0.69
N GLY A 480 -6.07 9.72 0.74
CA GLY A 480 -5.34 9.90 1.99
C GLY A 480 -5.71 11.23 2.66
N GLN A 481 -6.03 11.22 3.97
CA GLN A 481 -6.41 12.46 4.68
C GLN A 481 -5.26 13.46 4.85
N HIS A 482 -4.02 12.98 4.86
CA HIS A 482 -2.81 13.77 5.05
C HIS A 482 -1.97 13.82 3.76
N ASP A 483 -2.58 13.56 2.61
CA ASP A 483 -1.92 13.74 1.32
C ASP A 483 -1.57 15.23 1.12
N THR A 484 -0.29 15.54 0.98
CA THR A 484 0.17 16.91 0.71
C THR A 484 0.69 17.11 -0.71
N ILE A 485 0.68 16.07 -1.54
CA ILE A 485 1.01 16.17 -2.97
C ILE A 485 -0.26 16.46 -3.76
N VAL A 486 -1.31 15.65 -3.54
CA VAL A 486 -2.66 15.93 -4.05
C VAL A 486 -3.55 16.23 -2.84
N ASP A 487 -3.87 17.51 -2.67
CA ASP A 487 -4.69 17.95 -1.54
C ASP A 487 -6.05 17.20 -1.53
N PRO A 488 -6.50 16.66 -0.39
CA PRO A 488 -7.75 15.90 -0.32
C PRO A 488 -8.98 16.67 -0.82
N ARG A 489 -8.92 18.01 -0.80
CA ARG A 489 -9.97 18.87 -1.37
C ARG A 489 -10.19 18.65 -2.85
N VAL A 490 -9.21 18.13 -3.60
CA VAL A 490 -9.39 17.78 -5.03
C VAL A 490 -10.47 16.70 -5.18
N ALA A 491 -10.39 15.63 -4.38
CA ALA A 491 -11.42 14.59 -4.35
C ALA A 491 -12.78 15.12 -3.83
N GLU A 492 -12.77 16.01 -2.83
CA GLU A 492 -14.01 16.63 -2.33
C GLU A 492 -14.69 17.52 -3.38
N ASN A 493 -13.91 18.31 -4.13
CA ASN A 493 -14.43 19.14 -5.21
C ASN A 493 -15.02 18.27 -6.33
N PHE A 494 -14.39 17.15 -6.65
CA PHE A 494 -14.92 16.20 -7.62
C PHE A 494 -16.25 15.59 -7.15
N LYS A 495 -16.35 15.20 -5.88
CA LYS A 495 -17.64 14.79 -5.28
C LYS A 495 -18.67 15.91 -5.29
N ALA A 496 -18.27 17.16 -5.06
CA ALA A 496 -19.18 18.30 -5.14
C ALA A 496 -19.75 18.47 -6.56
N ALA A 497 -18.93 18.31 -7.61
CA ALA A 497 -19.38 18.38 -8.99
C ALA A 497 -20.45 17.33 -9.34
N TYR A 498 -20.32 16.09 -8.86
CA TYR A 498 -21.37 15.06 -8.94
C TYR A 498 -22.67 15.52 -8.30
N LEU A 499 -22.61 15.98 -7.05
CA LEU A 499 -23.79 16.40 -6.30
C LEU A 499 -24.47 17.65 -6.91
N GLU A 500 -23.68 18.58 -7.44
CA GLU A 500 -24.19 19.79 -8.12
C GLU A 500 -24.93 19.47 -9.42
N ASN A 501 -24.52 18.40 -10.12
CA ASN A 501 -25.19 17.89 -11.31
C ASN A 501 -26.29 16.85 -11.01
N GLY A 502 -26.68 16.68 -9.73
CA GLY A 502 -27.78 15.80 -9.34
C GLY A 502 -27.42 14.32 -9.26
N ASN A 503 -26.15 13.96 -9.43
CA ASN A 503 -25.67 12.59 -9.36
C ASN A 503 -25.08 12.29 -7.97
N THR A 504 -25.64 11.30 -7.26
CA THR A 504 -25.20 10.91 -5.91
C THR A 504 -24.29 9.68 -5.90
N GLU A 505 -24.02 9.07 -7.06
CA GLU A 505 -23.26 7.82 -7.19
C GLU A 505 -21.74 8.04 -7.07
N ILE A 506 -21.31 8.70 -6.00
CA ILE A 506 -19.89 8.92 -5.70
C ILE A 506 -19.56 8.75 -4.21
N ALA A 507 -18.63 7.84 -3.93
CA ALA A 507 -18.11 7.59 -2.59
C ALA A 507 -16.63 7.93 -2.50
N ILE A 508 -16.22 8.59 -1.39
CA ILE A 508 -14.81 8.79 -1.06
C ILE A 508 -14.48 7.95 0.17
N ILE A 509 -13.58 6.98 -0.01
CA ILE A 509 -13.00 6.19 1.07
C ILE A 509 -11.75 6.91 1.57
N ARG A 510 -11.85 7.53 2.75
CA ARG A 510 -10.78 8.37 3.32
C ARG A 510 -9.89 7.57 4.24
N MET A 511 -8.58 7.65 4.05
CA MET A 511 -7.58 6.93 4.84
C MET A 511 -7.00 7.84 5.94
N PRO A 512 -7.34 7.62 7.23
CA PRO A 512 -6.83 8.45 8.32
C PRO A 512 -5.32 8.36 8.44
N TYR A 513 -4.64 9.51 8.54
CA TYR A 513 -3.17 9.61 8.46
C TYR A 513 -2.54 9.09 7.16
N GLY A 514 -3.34 8.66 6.19
CA GLY A 514 -2.84 8.26 4.88
C GLY A 514 -2.27 9.46 4.15
N GLU A 515 -1.02 9.36 3.73
CA GLU A 515 -0.34 10.34 2.87
C GLU A 515 -0.51 9.96 1.39
N HIS A 516 0.15 10.69 0.49
CA HIS A 516 0.20 10.34 -0.93
C HIS A 516 0.73 8.92 -1.15
N ALA A 517 0.11 8.15 -2.05
CA ALA A 517 0.47 6.75 -2.34
C ALA A 517 0.54 5.85 -1.09
N SER A 518 -0.36 6.09 -0.12
CA SER A 518 -0.51 5.27 1.09
C SER A 518 -1.04 3.85 0.80
N ASP A 519 -1.41 3.56 -0.44
CA ASP A 519 -1.74 2.23 -0.98
C ASP A 519 -0.52 1.46 -1.53
N LEU A 520 0.66 2.10 -1.65
CA LEU A 520 1.91 1.48 -2.16
C LEU A 520 2.24 0.13 -1.52
N TYR A 521 1.95 -0.02 -0.22
CA TYR A 521 2.08 -1.31 0.45
C TYR A 521 0.77 -2.09 0.29
N PHE A 522 0.73 -2.98 -0.72
CA PHE A 522 -0.48 -3.77 -1.01
C PHE A 522 -1.02 -4.56 0.20
N PRO A 523 -0.20 -5.23 1.04
CA PRO A 523 -0.69 -5.86 2.26
C PRO A 523 -1.01 -4.86 3.39
N GLY A 524 -0.91 -3.56 3.16
CA GLY A 524 -1.19 -2.49 4.12
C GLY A 524 -2.67 -2.36 4.42
N PHE A 525 -3.00 -1.70 5.55
CA PHE A 525 -4.41 -1.54 5.96
C PHE A 525 -5.23 -0.73 4.97
N TYR A 526 -4.63 0.31 4.37
CA TYR A 526 -5.34 1.18 3.45
C TYR A 526 -5.65 0.49 2.11
N SER A 527 -4.64 -0.16 1.51
CA SER A 527 -4.83 -0.92 0.27
C SER A 527 -5.85 -2.05 0.45
N GLN A 528 -5.73 -2.85 1.51
CA GLN A 528 -6.71 -3.91 1.82
C GLN A 528 -8.13 -3.38 1.98
N THR A 529 -8.31 -2.28 2.73
CA THR A 529 -9.63 -1.67 2.94
C THR A 529 -10.22 -1.23 1.61
N PHE A 530 -9.44 -0.55 0.77
CA PHE A 530 -9.95 -0.05 -0.51
C PHE A 530 -10.29 -1.18 -1.47
N ILE A 531 -9.44 -2.19 -1.60
CA ILE A 531 -9.68 -3.35 -2.48
C ILE A 531 -10.98 -4.07 -2.08
N TYR A 532 -11.27 -4.20 -0.78
CA TYR A 532 -12.53 -4.77 -0.29
C TYR A 532 -13.79 -4.02 -0.78
N TYR A 533 -13.74 -2.69 -0.87
CA TYR A 533 -14.86 -1.91 -1.43
C TYR A 533 -14.82 -1.87 -2.95
N MET A 534 -13.64 -1.86 -3.56
CA MET A 534 -13.43 -1.88 -5.00
C MET A 534 -13.98 -3.16 -5.63
N GLU A 535 -13.75 -4.33 -5.03
CA GLU A 535 -14.29 -5.60 -5.54
C GLU A 535 -15.82 -5.65 -5.52
N ARG A 536 -16.43 -5.07 -4.48
CA ARG A 536 -17.90 -5.00 -4.36
C ARG A 536 -18.48 -3.99 -5.33
N PHE A 537 -17.81 -2.86 -5.51
CA PHE A 537 -18.19 -1.83 -6.46
C PHE A 537 -18.19 -2.38 -7.88
N MET A 538 -17.10 -3.01 -8.30
CA MET A 538 -17.01 -3.59 -9.63
C MET A 538 -18.02 -4.72 -9.83
N TYR A 539 -18.25 -5.56 -8.82
CA TYR A 539 -19.26 -6.63 -8.94
C TYR A 539 -20.70 -6.11 -8.98
N GLN A 540 -20.99 -5.00 -8.29
CA GLN A 540 -22.31 -4.39 -8.26
C GLN A 540 -22.68 -3.74 -9.61
N TYR A 541 -21.69 -3.17 -10.31
CA TYR A 541 -21.92 -2.35 -11.50
C TYR A 541 -21.51 -3.01 -12.83
N LYS A 542 -20.94 -4.22 -12.81
CA LYS A 542 -20.55 -4.95 -14.02
C LYS A 542 -21.71 -5.37 -14.94
#